data_AF-A0A257JTR4-F1
#
_entry.id   AF-A0A257JTR4-F1
#
_cell.length_a   1.000
_cell.length_b   1.000
_cell.length_c   1.000
_cell.angle_alpha   90.00
_cell.angle_beta   90.00
_cell.angle_gamma   90.00
#
_symmetry.space_group_name_H-M   'P 1'
#
loop_
_entity.id
_entity.type
_entity.pdbx_description
1 polymer ?
#
loop_
_entity_poly.entity_id
_entity_poly.type
_entity_poly.pdbx_seq_one_letter_code
_entity_poly.pdbx_strand_id
1 'polypeptide(L)'
;MDTLTQPLLKIHNFEARIQALLAAQAKRQDDETRKSLICASELKEWLDVGFNEANITRVADQAGVSTATLYRLYPDRNQLYLDALKLGNQLLLDMVLDAPQHPHPFRNLIEFAYHLTSIWQQASVQLFYYIQGFILQTETEITADARVIVAGISQEFRHFVEAILDRLIADGFVEDRDRQKMFVRLVGDIEVRTRSWYGDLGAPYVPATSWYHEAVKIVEEFFLMYGTAKFRSIRQQSNISFLDGGSLEKTPIQAPDEAKFYGSLENHLPFLKDLENSLLVKPTPASTHEMMMLELQRMLTKSPNRLDVTNRRGRIVASAAIVIYMQGFQNLSMGNIAKQAGVSTATLYRLYPTNWDLYQAAYGLGVSIYFAWLGRDIQAANPLLQFTHYSSIYFEAFLDAQSKNAWSLDHLKGEPSEIEQMQRYSEIKVQYENLIWQKRFAKLYAEGYVKEPPSWDMIHTFQGPTAIIIGLFMRDGLEALPKSSWFEESWRITDEFFQIYGTPHFHAMRKKMNWDADLEAHRARTV
;
A
#
# COMPACT_ATOMS: atom_id res chain seq x y z
N MET A 1 8.81 -38.10 3.87
CA MET A 1 9.84 -37.17 3.33
C MET A 1 9.23 -36.56 2.08
N ASP A 2 8.36 -35.56 2.26
CA ASP A 2 7.92 -34.75 1.12
C ASP A 2 8.95 -33.65 0.93
N THR A 3 9.61 -33.69 -0.22
CA THR A 3 10.41 -32.59 -0.74
C THR A 3 9.57 -31.32 -0.83
N LEU A 4 10.20 -30.15 -0.89
CA LEU A 4 9.58 -28.84 -1.18
C LEU A 4 8.97 -28.79 -2.61
N THR A 5 8.25 -29.82 -3.02
CA THR A 5 7.52 -29.84 -4.29
C THR A 5 6.34 -28.90 -4.16
N GLN A 6 6.39 -27.86 -4.99
CA GLN A 6 5.29 -26.92 -5.18
C GLN A 6 4.05 -27.70 -5.65
N PRO A 7 2.92 -27.64 -4.93
CA PRO A 7 1.71 -28.28 -5.40
C PRO A 7 1.26 -27.64 -6.71
N LEU A 8 0.72 -28.45 -7.63
CA LEU A 8 0.03 -27.96 -8.83
C LEU A 8 -1.28 -27.30 -8.41
N LEU A 9 -1.20 -26.04 -8.02
CA LEU A 9 -2.32 -25.24 -7.56
C LEU A 9 -3.10 -24.74 -8.78
N LYS A 10 -4.33 -25.25 -8.95
CA LYS A 10 -5.31 -24.65 -9.88
C LYS A 10 -5.88 -23.39 -9.25
N ILE A 11 -5.12 -22.29 -9.33
CA ILE A 11 -5.61 -20.99 -8.90
C ILE A 11 -6.53 -20.47 -9.99
N HIS A 12 -7.82 -20.38 -9.69
CA HIS A 12 -8.78 -19.72 -10.58
C HIS A 12 -8.45 -18.22 -10.61
N ASN A 13 -8.19 -17.68 -11.80
CA ASN A 13 -7.96 -16.25 -12.01
C ASN A 13 -9.26 -15.46 -11.70
N PHE A 14 -9.13 -14.29 -11.07
CA PHE A 14 -10.23 -13.36 -10.82
C PHE A 14 -11.03 -13.03 -12.08
N GLU A 15 -10.34 -12.76 -13.20
CA GLU A 15 -10.99 -12.56 -14.50
C GLU A 15 -11.74 -13.81 -14.96
N ALA A 16 -11.19 -15.00 -14.72
CA ALA A 16 -11.85 -16.25 -15.09
C ALA A 16 -13.15 -16.46 -14.29
N ARG A 17 -13.24 -15.98 -13.04
CA ARG A 17 -14.50 -15.98 -12.27
C ARG A 17 -15.51 -15.00 -12.84
N ILE A 18 -15.08 -13.81 -13.24
CA ILE A 18 -15.93 -12.83 -13.93
C ILE A 18 -16.45 -13.43 -15.25
N GLN A 19 -15.58 -14.04 -16.06
CA GLN A 19 -15.98 -14.71 -17.31
C GLN A 19 -16.94 -15.88 -17.07
N ALA A 20 -16.75 -16.65 -16.00
CA ALA A 20 -17.66 -17.74 -15.65
C ALA A 20 -19.07 -17.22 -15.33
N LEU A 21 -19.19 -16.07 -14.66
CA LEU A 21 -20.48 -15.40 -14.45
C LEU A 21 -21.09 -14.93 -15.77
N LEU A 22 -20.30 -14.29 -16.64
CA LEU A 22 -20.74 -13.81 -17.96
C LEU A 22 -21.19 -14.93 -18.91
N ALA A 23 -20.69 -16.15 -18.73
CA ALA A 23 -21.10 -17.31 -19.50
C ALA A 23 -22.47 -17.89 -19.09
N ALA A 24 -23.07 -17.41 -17.98
CA ALA A 24 -24.36 -17.88 -17.51
C ALA A 24 -25.51 -17.46 -18.45
N GLN A 25 -26.50 -18.34 -18.63
CA GLN A 25 -27.68 -18.05 -19.45
C GLN A 25 -28.86 -17.61 -18.58
N ALA A 26 -29.28 -16.35 -18.70
CA ALA A 26 -30.45 -15.82 -18.00
C ALA A 26 -31.75 -16.04 -18.81
N LYS A 27 -32.74 -16.71 -18.22
CA LYS A 27 -34.10 -16.78 -18.80
C LYS A 27 -34.77 -15.41 -18.77
N ARG A 28 -35.75 -15.15 -19.66
CA ARG A 28 -36.45 -13.84 -19.77
C ARG A 28 -37.01 -13.30 -18.45
N GLN A 29 -37.38 -14.16 -17.49
CA GLN A 29 -37.98 -13.77 -16.22
C GLN A 29 -37.00 -13.79 -15.03
N ASP A 30 -35.74 -14.15 -15.26
CA ASP A 30 -34.73 -14.28 -14.21
C ASP A 30 -33.96 -12.97 -14.03
N ASP A 31 -34.54 -12.07 -13.24
CA ASP A 31 -33.96 -10.75 -12.98
C ASP A 31 -32.71 -10.82 -12.08
N GLU A 32 -32.59 -11.82 -11.21
CA GLU A 32 -31.43 -11.98 -10.34
C GLU A 32 -30.19 -12.42 -11.14
N THR A 33 -30.31 -13.41 -12.03
CA THR A 33 -29.20 -13.78 -12.91
C THR A 33 -28.81 -12.61 -13.83
N ARG A 34 -29.78 -11.80 -14.30
CA ARG A 34 -29.46 -10.59 -15.07
C ARG A 34 -28.69 -9.55 -14.27
N LYS A 35 -29.08 -9.30 -13.02
CA LYS A 35 -28.35 -8.37 -12.16
C LYS A 35 -26.91 -8.85 -11.96
N SER A 36 -26.72 -10.15 -11.71
CA SER A 36 -25.39 -10.74 -11.62
C SER A 36 -24.57 -10.54 -12.91
N LEU A 37 -25.16 -10.76 -14.09
CA LEU A 37 -24.52 -10.52 -15.39
C LEU A 37 -24.15 -9.05 -15.61
N ILE A 38 -25.03 -8.12 -15.23
CA ILE A 38 -24.80 -6.67 -15.33
C ILE A 38 -23.65 -6.27 -14.40
N CYS A 39 -23.65 -6.71 -13.13
CA CYS A 39 -22.56 -6.42 -12.20
C CYS A 39 -21.22 -7.03 -12.65
N ALA A 40 -21.23 -8.25 -13.18
CA ALA A 40 -20.02 -8.88 -13.74
C ALA A 40 -19.50 -8.12 -14.97
N SER A 41 -20.40 -7.57 -15.79
CA SER A 41 -20.04 -6.75 -16.95
C SER A 41 -19.51 -5.38 -16.52
N GLU A 42 -20.07 -4.77 -15.48
CA GLU A 42 -19.56 -3.53 -14.89
C GLU A 42 -18.15 -3.73 -14.32
N LEU A 43 -17.93 -4.82 -13.56
CA LEU A 43 -16.59 -5.20 -13.09
C LEU A 43 -15.61 -5.40 -14.23
N LYS A 44 -16.03 -6.08 -15.30
CA LYS A 44 -15.18 -6.27 -16.48
C LYS A 44 -14.84 -4.92 -17.13
N GLU A 45 -15.82 -4.04 -17.28
CA GLU A 45 -15.62 -2.73 -17.89
C GLU A 45 -14.65 -1.88 -17.05
N TRP A 46 -14.78 -1.90 -15.72
CA TRP A 46 -13.82 -1.29 -14.79
C TRP A 46 -12.39 -1.79 -15.00
N LEU A 47 -12.22 -3.10 -15.15
CA LEU A 47 -10.91 -3.70 -15.39
C LEU A 47 -10.35 -3.39 -16.79
N ASP A 48 -11.21 -3.19 -17.78
CA ASP A 48 -10.80 -2.94 -19.16
C ASP A 48 -10.46 -1.47 -19.41
N VAL A 49 -11.27 -0.54 -18.89
CA VAL A 49 -11.18 0.90 -19.23
C VAL A 49 -11.13 1.82 -18.03
N GLY A 50 -11.27 1.33 -16.80
CA GLY A 50 -11.23 2.15 -15.59
C GLY A 50 -12.59 2.58 -15.09
N PHE A 51 -12.60 3.21 -13.91
CA PHE A 51 -13.85 3.57 -13.24
C PHE A 51 -14.55 4.77 -13.89
N ASN A 52 -13.82 5.84 -14.24
CA ASN A 52 -14.46 7.04 -14.78
C ASN A 52 -14.85 6.88 -16.25
N GLU A 53 -14.10 6.10 -17.02
CA GLU A 53 -14.35 5.84 -18.45
C GLU A 53 -15.33 4.68 -18.71
N ALA A 54 -15.82 4.01 -17.65
CA ALA A 54 -16.75 2.89 -17.77
C ALA A 54 -18.03 3.28 -18.54
N ASN A 55 -18.37 2.51 -19.58
CA ASN A 55 -19.46 2.83 -20.49
C ASN A 55 -20.68 1.91 -20.32
N ILE A 56 -21.84 2.50 -19.95
CA ILE A 56 -23.07 1.74 -19.67
C ILE A 56 -23.62 0.95 -20.87
N THR A 57 -23.37 1.41 -22.10
CA THR A 57 -23.78 0.69 -23.31
C THR A 57 -22.94 -0.57 -23.49
N ARG A 58 -21.62 -0.48 -23.30
CA ARG A 58 -20.75 -1.66 -23.31
C ARG A 58 -21.11 -2.65 -22.22
N VAL A 59 -21.45 -2.17 -21.02
CA VAL A 59 -21.89 -3.00 -19.91
C VAL A 59 -23.17 -3.77 -20.26
N ALA A 60 -24.17 -3.11 -20.85
CA ALA A 60 -25.39 -3.76 -21.30
C ALA A 60 -25.11 -4.83 -22.38
N ASP A 61 -24.29 -4.48 -23.37
CA ASP A 61 -23.93 -5.38 -24.48
C ASP A 61 -23.17 -6.62 -23.97
N GLN A 62 -22.19 -6.44 -23.08
CA GLN A 62 -21.44 -7.53 -22.44
C GLN A 62 -22.34 -8.44 -21.59
N ALA A 63 -23.31 -7.86 -20.89
CA ALA A 63 -24.28 -8.61 -20.09
C ALA A 63 -25.34 -9.33 -20.94
N GLY A 64 -25.37 -9.10 -22.27
CA GLY A 64 -26.37 -9.65 -23.16
C GLY A 64 -27.79 -9.12 -22.89
N VAL A 65 -27.91 -7.86 -22.41
CA VAL A 65 -29.19 -7.21 -22.13
C VAL A 65 -29.32 -5.89 -22.90
N SER A 66 -30.55 -5.43 -23.13
CA SER A 66 -30.75 -4.08 -23.67
C SER A 66 -30.46 -3.02 -22.61
N THR A 67 -30.04 -1.82 -23.03
CA THR A 67 -29.91 -0.65 -22.14
C THR A 67 -31.21 -0.35 -21.38
N ALA A 68 -32.37 -0.51 -22.03
CA ALA A 68 -33.67 -0.38 -21.36
C ALA A 68 -33.88 -1.43 -20.24
N THR A 69 -33.37 -2.65 -20.42
CA THR A 69 -33.41 -3.68 -19.37
C THR A 69 -32.46 -3.34 -18.24
N LEU A 70 -31.25 -2.86 -18.56
CA LEU A 70 -30.28 -2.39 -17.58
C LEU A 70 -30.90 -1.28 -16.72
N TYR A 71 -31.43 -0.21 -17.32
CA TYR A 71 -32.04 0.90 -16.57
C TYR A 71 -33.29 0.50 -15.78
N ARG A 72 -34.01 -0.55 -16.21
CA ARG A 72 -35.13 -1.09 -15.42
C ARG A 72 -34.64 -1.77 -14.13
N LEU A 73 -33.53 -2.50 -14.21
CA LEU A 73 -32.96 -3.24 -13.07
C LEU A 73 -32.09 -2.36 -12.17
N TYR A 74 -31.40 -1.40 -12.76
CA TYR A 74 -30.54 -0.41 -12.13
C TYR A 74 -30.95 0.99 -12.60
N PRO A 75 -32.06 1.53 -12.05
CA PRO A 75 -32.49 2.90 -12.36
C PRO A 75 -31.50 3.95 -11.83
N ASP A 76 -30.74 3.58 -10.80
CA ASP A 76 -29.66 4.38 -10.24
C ASP A 76 -28.30 3.72 -10.53
N ARG A 77 -27.40 4.48 -11.15
CA ARG A 77 -26.05 4.04 -11.47
C ARG A 77 -25.20 3.83 -10.21
N ASN A 78 -25.44 4.61 -9.16
CA ASN A 78 -24.74 4.47 -7.89
C ASN A 78 -25.00 3.09 -7.26
N GLN A 79 -26.24 2.60 -7.32
CA GLN A 79 -26.57 1.25 -6.86
C GLN A 79 -25.88 0.15 -7.69
N LEU A 80 -25.77 0.32 -9.02
CA LEU A 80 -25.01 -0.60 -9.86
C LEU A 80 -23.54 -0.67 -9.42
N TYR A 81 -22.92 0.47 -9.15
CA TYR A 81 -21.54 0.52 -8.68
C TYR A 81 -21.37 -0.17 -7.33
N LEU A 82 -22.27 0.07 -6.37
CA LEU A 82 -22.23 -0.61 -5.07
C LEU A 82 -22.39 -2.12 -5.20
N ASP A 83 -23.31 -2.59 -6.05
CA ASP A 83 -23.52 -4.03 -6.27
C ASP A 83 -22.34 -4.68 -7.01
N ALA A 84 -21.74 -3.98 -7.98
CA ALA A 84 -20.53 -4.44 -8.67
C ALA A 84 -19.33 -4.51 -7.70
N LEU A 85 -19.13 -3.49 -6.88
CA LEU A 85 -18.09 -3.48 -5.83
C LEU A 85 -18.29 -4.64 -4.84
N LYS A 86 -19.53 -4.88 -4.40
CA LYS A 86 -19.88 -6.02 -3.53
C LYS A 86 -19.56 -7.35 -4.20
N LEU A 87 -19.94 -7.53 -5.46
CA LEU A 87 -19.64 -8.74 -6.23
C LEU A 87 -18.13 -8.98 -6.35
N GLY A 88 -17.36 -7.95 -6.68
CA GLY A 88 -15.91 -8.07 -6.83
C GLY A 88 -15.23 -8.50 -5.53
N ASN A 89 -15.60 -7.90 -4.40
CA ASN A 89 -15.09 -8.30 -3.09
C ASN A 89 -15.53 -9.72 -2.69
N GLN A 90 -16.77 -10.12 -2.98
CA GLN A 90 -17.23 -11.48 -2.72
C GLN A 90 -16.43 -12.51 -3.53
N LEU A 91 -16.18 -12.24 -4.81
CA LEU A 91 -15.35 -13.11 -5.65
C LEU A 91 -13.93 -13.26 -5.09
N LEU A 92 -13.35 -12.18 -4.56
CA LEU A 92 -12.04 -12.24 -3.90
C LEU A 92 -12.08 -13.04 -2.60
N LEU A 93 -13.10 -12.84 -1.76
CA LEU A 93 -13.26 -13.62 -0.54
C LEU A 93 -13.41 -15.11 -0.86
N ASP A 94 -14.25 -15.47 -1.83
CA ASP A 94 -14.44 -16.85 -2.27
C ASP A 94 -13.11 -17.45 -2.76
N MET A 95 -12.31 -16.70 -3.52
CA MET A 95 -10.97 -17.13 -3.93
C MET A 95 -10.08 -17.42 -2.73
N VAL A 96 -10.11 -16.58 -1.68
CA VAL A 96 -9.32 -16.80 -0.46
C VAL A 96 -9.82 -18.00 0.33
N LEU A 97 -11.14 -18.19 0.43
CA LEU A 97 -11.76 -19.32 1.14
C LEU A 97 -11.48 -20.67 0.45
N ASP A 98 -11.23 -20.66 -0.86
CA ASP A 98 -10.79 -21.82 -1.64
C ASP A 98 -9.32 -22.21 -1.40
N ALA A 99 -8.64 -21.60 -0.41
CA ALA A 99 -7.27 -21.94 -0.05
C ALA A 99 -7.11 -23.45 0.24
N PRO A 100 -6.09 -24.12 -0.34
CA PRO A 100 -5.84 -25.53 -0.08
C PRO A 100 -5.65 -25.81 1.40
N GLN A 101 -6.29 -26.87 1.87
CA GLN A 101 -6.12 -27.35 3.24
C GLN A 101 -5.09 -28.48 3.28
N HIS A 102 -4.25 -28.46 4.30
CA HIS A 102 -3.24 -29.48 4.55
C HIS A 102 -3.37 -30.00 5.99
N PRO A 103 -3.31 -31.34 6.23
CA PRO A 103 -3.45 -31.90 7.58
C PRO A 103 -2.38 -31.43 8.57
N HIS A 104 -1.16 -31.17 8.07
CA HIS A 104 -0.07 -30.63 8.88
C HIS A 104 -0.26 -29.11 9.10
N PRO A 105 -0.35 -28.61 10.35
CA PRO A 105 -0.74 -27.22 10.64
C PRO A 105 0.21 -26.16 10.07
N PHE A 106 1.53 -26.38 10.15
CA PHE A 106 2.49 -25.43 9.58
C PHE A 106 2.44 -25.38 8.05
N ARG A 107 2.34 -26.55 7.39
CA ARG A 107 2.17 -26.63 5.95
C ARG A 107 0.85 -25.99 5.53
N ASN A 108 -0.23 -26.15 6.31
CA ASN A 108 -1.51 -25.49 6.06
C ASN A 108 -1.35 -23.97 6.02
N LEU A 109 -0.60 -23.40 6.97
CA LEU A 109 -0.36 -21.96 6.99
C LEU A 109 0.51 -21.50 5.81
N ILE A 110 1.49 -22.32 5.38
CA ILE A 110 2.29 -22.03 4.17
C ILE A 110 1.42 -22.08 2.91
N GLU A 111 0.57 -23.10 2.76
CA GLU A 111 -0.34 -23.21 1.62
C GLU A 111 -1.32 -22.03 1.58
N PHE A 112 -1.86 -21.61 2.73
CA PHE A 112 -2.66 -20.40 2.83
C PHE A 112 -1.89 -19.15 2.40
N ALA A 113 -0.69 -18.93 2.96
CA ALA A 113 0.12 -17.77 2.63
C ALA A 113 0.49 -17.75 1.13
N TYR A 114 0.90 -18.89 0.58
CA TYR A 114 1.21 -19.02 -0.85
C TYR A 114 -0.01 -18.76 -1.72
N HIS A 115 -1.16 -19.34 -1.39
CA HIS A 115 -2.42 -19.12 -2.09
C HIS A 115 -2.80 -17.64 -2.09
N LEU A 116 -2.72 -16.96 -0.94
CA LEU A 116 -3.01 -15.54 -0.84
C LEU A 116 -2.03 -14.70 -1.68
N THR A 117 -0.73 -15.02 -1.67
CA THR A 117 0.24 -14.31 -2.54
C THR A 117 -0.13 -14.44 -4.01
N SER A 118 -0.60 -15.61 -4.44
CA SER A 118 -0.94 -15.88 -5.84
C SER A 118 -2.21 -15.16 -6.30
N ILE A 119 -3.15 -14.90 -5.40
CA ILE A 119 -4.35 -14.10 -5.68
C ILE A 119 -3.94 -12.63 -5.85
N TRP A 120 -3.20 -12.11 -4.87
CA TRP A 120 -2.88 -10.69 -4.84
C TRP A 120 -1.91 -10.22 -5.92
N GLN A 121 -1.13 -11.11 -6.51
CA GLN A 121 -0.29 -10.78 -7.67
C GLN A 121 -1.04 -10.64 -9.00
N GLN A 122 -2.31 -11.05 -9.06
CA GLN A 122 -3.06 -10.97 -10.31
C GLN A 122 -3.31 -9.50 -10.66
N ALA A 123 -2.95 -9.11 -11.89
CA ALA A 123 -3.10 -7.72 -12.35
C ALA A 123 -4.54 -7.21 -12.22
N SER A 124 -5.52 -8.05 -12.49
CA SER A 124 -6.94 -7.73 -12.34
C SER A 124 -7.37 -7.51 -10.88
N VAL A 125 -6.78 -8.25 -9.93
CA VAL A 125 -7.02 -8.05 -8.50
C VAL A 125 -6.41 -6.72 -8.03
N GLN A 126 -5.20 -6.40 -8.50
CA GLN A 126 -4.56 -5.11 -8.21
C GLN A 126 -5.40 -3.95 -8.75
N LEU A 127 -5.83 -4.02 -10.02
CA LEU A 127 -6.65 -3.00 -10.65
C LEU A 127 -8.00 -2.83 -9.94
N PHE A 128 -8.67 -3.94 -9.58
CA PHE A 128 -9.89 -3.88 -8.78
C PHE A 128 -9.67 -3.16 -7.45
N TYR A 129 -8.59 -3.48 -6.73
CA TYR A 129 -8.28 -2.81 -5.49
C TYR A 129 -7.92 -1.32 -5.66
N TYR A 130 -7.35 -0.91 -6.80
CA TYR A 130 -7.15 0.51 -7.10
C TYR A 130 -8.46 1.23 -7.29
N ILE A 131 -9.38 0.64 -8.04
CA ILE A 131 -10.72 1.21 -8.27
C ILE A 131 -11.50 1.28 -6.95
N GLN A 132 -11.42 0.25 -6.12
CA GLN A 132 -11.99 0.27 -4.77
C GLN A 132 -11.37 1.37 -3.90
N GLY A 133 -10.04 1.46 -3.87
CA GLY A 133 -9.35 2.54 -3.16
C GLY A 133 -9.80 3.91 -3.65
N PHE A 134 -9.94 4.09 -4.97
CA PHE A 134 -10.48 5.31 -5.57
C PHE A 134 -11.86 5.63 -5.02
N ILE A 135 -12.84 4.72 -5.14
CA ILE A 135 -14.22 4.90 -4.66
C ILE A 135 -14.27 5.29 -3.16
N LEU A 136 -13.44 4.64 -2.33
CA LEU A 136 -13.42 4.88 -0.90
C LEU A 136 -12.74 6.21 -0.53
N GLN A 137 -11.78 6.67 -1.33
CA GLN A 137 -11.00 7.87 -1.01
C GLN A 137 -11.54 9.14 -1.67
N THR A 138 -12.15 9.04 -2.85
CA THR A 138 -12.90 10.14 -3.47
C THR A 138 -14.21 10.33 -2.72
N GLU A 139 -14.46 11.52 -2.18
CA GLU A 139 -15.75 11.86 -1.58
C GLU A 139 -16.85 11.89 -2.66
N THR A 140 -17.48 10.75 -2.88
CA THR A 140 -18.60 10.55 -3.80
C THR A 140 -19.88 10.32 -3.00
N GLU A 141 -21.03 10.39 -3.68
CA GLU A 141 -22.33 10.09 -3.07
C GLU A 141 -22.42 8.66 -2.53
N ILE A 142 -21.60 7.73 -3.06
CA ILE A 142 -21.61 6.30 -2.68
C ILE A 142 -20.55 5.92 -1.64
N THR A 143 -19.67 6.83 -1.24
CA THR A 143 -18.48 6.49 -0.44
C THR A 143 -18.83 5.88 0.92
N ALA A 144 -19.88 6.36 1.58
CA ALA A 144 -20.31 5.82 2.87
C ALA A 144 -20.80 4.37 2.75
N ASP A 145 -21.65 4.09 1.77
CA ASP A 145 -22.18 2.74 1.53
C ASP A 145 -21.10 1.79 1.04
N ALA A 146 -20.20 2.26 0.17
CA ALA A 146 -19.04 1.51 -0.28
C ALA A 146 -18.14 1.09 0.90
N ARG A 147 -17.88 2.00 1.86
CA ARG A 147 -17.12 1.67 3.08
C ARG A 147 -17.77 0.54 3.88
N VAL A 148 -19.09 0.58 4.05
CA VAL A 148 -19.83 -0.47 4.78
C VAL A 148 -19.71 -1.82 4.08
N ILE A 149 -19.90 -1.85 2.75
CA ILE A 149 -19.79 -3.08 1.95
C ILE A 149 -18.41 -3.71 2.09
N VAL A 150 -17.37 -2.91 1.86
CA VAL A 150 -16.00 -3.42 1.84
C VAL A 150 -15.53 -3.80 3.26
N ALA A 151 -15.90 -3.02 4.28
CA ALA A 151 -15.57 -3.33 5.67
C ALA A 151 -16.18 -4.67 6.12
N GLY A 152 -17.43 -4.95 5.72
CA GLY A 152 -18.09 -6.23 6.03
C GLY A 152 -17.32 -7.42 5.46
N ILE A 153 -16.95 -7.38 4.19
CA ILE A 153 -16.22 -8.47 3.53
C ILE A 153 -14.79 -8.62 4.09
N SER A 154 -14.15 -7.49 4.41
CA SER A 154 -12.82 -7.49 5.03
C SER A 154 -12.84 -8.07 6.45
N GLN A 155 -13.95 -7.90 7.18
CA GLN A 155 -14.16 -8.53 8.47
C GLN A 155 -14.36 -10.06 8.33
N GLU A 156 -15.05 -10.54 7.30
CA GLU A 156 -15.16 -11.97 7.00
C GLU A 156 -13.79 -12.60 6.69
N PHE A 157 -12.97 -11.93 5.87
CA PHE A 157 -11.59 -12.36 5.63
C PHE A 157 -10.78 -12.43 6.93
N ARG A 158 -10.91 -11.43 7.81
CA ARG A 158 -10.24 -11.44 9.11
C ARG A 158 -10.68 -12.62 9.97
N HIS A 159 -11.99 -12.88 10.08
CA HIS A 159 -12.49 -14.02 10.86
C HIS A 159 -11.97 -15.36 10.32
N PHE A 160 -11.84 -15.50 9.00
CA PHE A 160 -11.24 -16.69 8.39
C PHE A 160 -9.78 -16.90 8.84
N VAL A 161 -8.97 -15.84 8.82
CA VAL A 161 -7.57 -15.90 9.30
C VAL A 161 -7.52 -16.17 10.81
N GLU A 162 -8.38 -15.52 11.60
CA GLU A 162 -8.47 -15.75 13.05
C GLU A 162 -8.81 -17.22 13.38
N ALA A 163 -9.69 -17.86 12.62
CA ALA A 163 -10.01 -19.28 12.80
C ALA A 163 -8.78 -20.20 12.56
N ILE A 164 -7.91 -19.85 11.60
CA ILE A 164 -6.64 -20.55 11.38
C ILE A 164 -5.72 -20.38 12.60
N LEU A 165 -5.62 -19.14 13.11
CA LEU A 165 -4.79 -18.82 14.27
C LEU A 165 -5.29 -19.49 15.56
N ASP A 166 -6.60 -19.50 15.80
CA ASP A 166 -7.21 -20.13 16.97
C ASP A 166 -6.96 -21.63 17.00
N ARG A 167 -6.95 -22.32 15.84
CA ARG A 167 -6.54 -23.72 15.76
C ARG A 167 -5.07 -23.90 16.14
N LEU A 168 -4.16 -23.04 15.67
CA LEU A 168 -2.75 -23.09 16.03
C LEU A 168 -2.50 -22.83 17.52
N ILE A 169 -3.30 -21.95 18.14
CA ILE A 169 -3.28 -21.67 19.58
C ILE A 169 -3.81 -22.87 20.36
N ALA A 170 -4.96 -23.43 19.96
CA ALA A 170 -5.57 -24.60 20.60
C ALA A 170 -4.64 -25.83 20.56
N ASP A 171 -3.92 -26.01 19.45
CA ASP A 171 -2.91 -27.05 19.31
C ASP A 171 -1.61 -26.72 20.07
N GLY A 172 -1.51 -25.54 20.67
CA GLY A 172 -0.37 -25.10 21.48
C GLY A 172 0.87 -24.77 20.67
N PHE A 173 0.77 -24.50 19.37
CA PHE A 173 1.91 -24.11 18.52
C PHE A 173 2.19 -22.62 18.54
N VAL A 174 1.16 -21.81 18.79
CA VAL A 174 1.22 -20.35 18.81
C VAL A 174 0.74 -19.84 20.16
N GLU A 175 1.37 -18.78 20.65
CA GLU A 175 1.02 -18.11 21.88
C GLU A 175 -0.34 -17.38 21.74
N ASP A 176 -1.11 -17.39 22.83
CA ASP A 176 -2.39 -16.69 22.91
C ASP A 176 -2.17 -15.18 23.08
N ARG A 177 -1.96 -14.47 21.96
CA ARG A 177 -1.73 -13.01 21.92
C ARG A 177 -2.89 -12.27 21.25
N ASP A 178 -2.74 -10.95 21.11
CA ASP A 178 -3.71 -10.08 20.42
C ASP A 178 -3.83 -10.50 18.93
N ARG A 179 -5.03 -10.96 18.53
CA ARG A 179 -5.30 -11.49 17.18
C ARG A 179 -5.04 -10.48 16.09
N GLN A 180 -5.36 -9.20 16.33
CA GLN A 180 -5.15 -8.14 15.36
C GLN A 180 -3.66 -7.99 15.03
N LYS A 181 -2.79 -8.06 16.05
CA LYS A 181 -1.33 -7.99 15.85
C LYS A 181 -0.80 -9.19 15.07
N MET A 182 -1.29 -10.38 15.38
CA MET A 182 -0.93 -11.61 14.66
C MET A 182 -1.39 -11.57 13.20
N PHE A 183 -2.63 -11.11 12.95
CA PHE A 183 -3.15 -10.89 11.60
C PHE A 183 -2.28 -9.90 10.82
N VAL A 184 -2.03 -8.73 11.40
CA VAL A 184 -1.22 -7.66 10.78
C VAL A 184 0.19 -8.16 10.45
N ARG A 185 0.80 -8.98 11.34
CA ARG A 185 2.12 -9.55 11.09
C ARG A 185 2.12 -10.54 9.93
N LEU A 186 1.20 -11.49 9.92
CA LEU A 186 1.13 -12.54 8.90
C LEU A 186 0.72 -11.97 7.54
N VAL A 187 -0.40 -11.26 7.51
CA VAL A 187 -1.02 -10.76 6.29
C VAL A 187 -0.28 -9.53 5.75
N GLY A 188 0.30 -8.72 6.63
CA GLY A 188 1.10 -7.56 6.22
C GLY A 188 2.35 -7.92 5.43
N ASP A 189 3.04 -9.00 5.81
CA ASP A 189 4.22 -9.47 5.05
C ASP A 189 3.83 -10.03 3.66
N ILE A 190 2.65 -10.65 3.56
CA ILE A 190 2.07 -11.06 2.27
C ILE A 190 1.71 -9.82 1.44
N GLU A 191 1.05 -8.83 2.04
CA GLU A 191 0.58 -7.63 1.34
C GLU A 191 1.75 -6.82 0.79
N VAL A 192 2.77 -6.57 1.59
CA VAL A 192 3.89 -5.71 1.20
C VAL A 192 4.69 -6.33 0.04
N ARG A 193 4.86 -7.66 0.04
CA ARG A 193 5.55 -8.41 -1.02
C ARG A 193 4.77 -8.40 -2.34
N THR A 194 3.44 -8.41 -2.27
CA THR A 194 2.59 -8.60 -3.46
C THR A 194 1.95 -7.32 -3.98
N ARG A 195 1.65 -6.35 -3.12
CA ARG A 195 0.82 -5.17 -3.43
C ARG A 195 1.51 -3.85 -3.09
N SER A 196 2.03 -3.67 -1.88
CA SER A 196 2.29 -2.32 -1.37
C SER A 196 3.57 -1.66 -1.93
N TRP A 197 4.54 -2.46 -2.38
CA TRP A 197 5.78 -1.96 -2.99
C TRP A 197 5.80 -2.06 -4.51
N TYR A 198 5.02 -2.98 -5.07
CA TYR A 198 5.14 -3.39 -6.47
C TYR A 198 3.79 -3.46 -7.19
N GLY A 199 2.70 -3.39 -6.43
CA GLY A 199 1.33 -3.41 -6.96
C GLY A 199 0.93 -2.09 -7.58
N ASP A 200 1.65 -0.98 -7.35
CA ASP A 200 1.41 0.37 -7.91
C ASP A 200 1.68 0.43 -9.43
N LEU A 201 1.33 -0.62 -10.17
CA LEU A 201 1.53 -0.81 -11.60
C LEU A 201 3.01 -0.83 -12.03
N GLY A 202 3.96 -0.82 -11.09
CA GLY A 202 5.40 -0.90 -11.34
C GLY A 202 5.92 -2.33 -11.59
N ALA A 203 7.23 -2.49 -11.73
CA ALA A 203 7.86 -3.80 -11.91
C ALA A 203 7.59 -4.71 -10.70
N PRO A 204 7.08 -5.94 -10.86
CA PRO A 204 6.73 -6.81 -9.73
C PRO A 204 7.94 -7.24 -8.89
N TYR A 205 7.73 -7.49 -7.59
CA TYR A 205 8.72 -8.21 -6.78
C TYR A 205 9.03 -9.55 -7.44
N VAL A 206 10.32 -9.86 -7.57
CA VAL A 206 10.76 -11.17 -8.01
C VAL A 206 11.50 -11.84 -6.85
N PRO A 207 10.92 -12.89 -6.24
CA PRO A 207 11.60 -13.66 -5.21
C PRO A 207 12.92 -14.24 -5.71
N ALA A 208 13.94 -14.33 -4.85
CA ALA A 208 15.21 -14.98 -5.19
C ALA A 208 15.04 -16.45 -5.65
N THR A 209 14.08 -17.17 -5.05
CA THR A 209 13.83 -18.58 -5.36
C THR A 209 12.46 -18.82 -5.98
N SER A 210 11.37 -18.65 -5.21
CA SER A 210 9.99 -18.72 -5.72
C SER A 210 9.01 -18.15 -4.71
N TRP A 211 7.79 -17.84 -5.13
CA TRP A 211 6.71 -17.41 -4.23
C TRP A 211 6.34 -18.44 -3.16
N TYR A 212 6.53 -19.72 -3.43
CA TYR A 212 6.34 -20.76 -2.42
C TYR A 212 7.39 -20.63 -1.30
N HIS A 213 8.64 -20.36 -1.66
CA HIS A 213 9.72 -20.11 -0.71
C HIS A 213 9.48 -18.84 0.10
N GLU A 214 8.93 -17.79 -0.51
CA GLU A 214 8.51 -16.58 0.22
C GLU A 214 7.44 -16.90 1.26
N ALA A 215 6.42 -17.69 0.92
CA ALA A 215 5.41 -18.13 1.88
C ALA A 215 6.03 -18.91 3.07
N VAL A 216 7.05 -19.74 2.83
CA VAL A 216 7.81 -20.40 3.89
C VAL A 216 8.51 -19.39 4.80
N LYS A 217 9.18 -18.38 4.24
CA LYS A 217 9.85 -17.32 5.01
C LYS A 217 8.87 -16.54 5.89
N ILE A 218 7.76 -16.10 5.31
CA ILE A 218 6.69 -15.35 6.01
C ILE A 218 6.19 -16.16 7.22
N VAL A 219 5.87 -17.44 6.99
CA VAL A 219 5.34 -18.32 8.04
C VAL A 219 6.39 -18.59 9.12
N GLU A 220 7.65 -18.80 8.76
CA GLU A 220 8.70 -18.99 9.77
C GLU A 220 8.91 -17.73 10.62
N GLU A 221 8.95 -16.54 10.02
CA GLU A 221 9.04 -15.28 10.77
C GLU A 221 7.86 -15.09 11.73
N PHE A 222 6.65 -15.46 11.30
CA PHE A 222 5.48 -15.48 12.17
C PHE A 222 5.68 -16.40 13.39
N PHE A 223 6.20 -17.62 13.18
CA PHE A 223 6.48 -18.55 14.28
C PHE A 223 7.70 -18.16 15.13
N LEU A 224 8.68 -17.44 14.60
CA LEU A 224 9.75 -16.86 15.42
C LEU A 224 9.19 -15.89 16.46
N MET A 225 8.16 -15.13 16.08
CA MET A 225 7.53 -14.12 16.94
C MET A 225 6.50 -14.69 17.92
N TYR A 226 5.66 -15.60 17.45
CA TYR A 226 4.49 -16.07 18.20
C TYR A 226 4.53 -17.56 18.51
N GLY A 227 5.52 -18.31 18.04
CA GLY A 227 5.63 -19.75 18.30
C GLY A 227 5.90 -20.04 19.77
N THR A 228 5.27 -21.09 20.30
CA THR A 228 5.47 -21.54 21.69
C THR A 228 6.74 -22.38 21.84
N ALA A 229 7.05 -22.79 23.09
CA ALA A 229 8.07 -23.80 23.35
C ALA A 229 7.79 -25.15 22.66
N LYS A 230 6.51 -25.52 22.49
CA LYS A 230 6.11 -26.74 21.76
C LYS A 230 6.53 -26.67 20.30
N PHE A 231 6.25 -25.55 19.63
CA PHE A 231 6.72 -25.31 18.26
C PHE A 231 8.24 -25.42 18.16
N ARG A 232 8.98 -24.73 19.05
CA ARG A 232 10.45 -24.76 19.06
C ARG A 232 11.01 -26.17 19.26
N SER A 233 10.44 -26.95 20.17
CA SER A 233 10.83 -28.34 20.41
C SER A 233 10.64 -29.20 19.15
N ILE A 234 9.47 -29.10 18.52
CA ILE A 234 9.17 -29.85 17.29
C ILE A 234 10.08 -29.42 16.14
N ARG A 235 10.39 -28.13 16.01
CA ARG A 235 11.32 -27.62 14.99
C ARG A 235 12.75 -28.14 15.18
N GLN A 236 13.17 -28.41 16.42
CA GLN A 236 14.47 -29.01 16.74
C GLN A 236 14.49 -30.52 16.56
N GLN A 237 13.38 -31.20 16.88
CA GLN A 237 13.30 -32.68 16.88
C GLN A 237 12.99 -33.26 15.50
N SER A 238 12.14 -32.59 14.73
CA SER A 238 11.73 -33.06 13.41
C SER A 238 12.53 -32.31 12.35
N ASN A 239 13.09 -33.05 11.38
CA ASN A 239 13.54 -32.51 10.10
C ASN A 239 12.31 -32.03 9.30
N ILE A 240 11.63 -30.99 9.79
CA ILE A 240 10.62 -30.26 9.02
C ILE A 240 11.39 -29.42 8.00
N SER A 241 11.96 -30.10 7.00
CA SER A 241 12.78 -29.48 5.95
C SER A 241 12.03 -28.41 5.15
N PHE A 242 10.70 -28.38 5.27
CA PHE A 242 9.86 -27.38 4.63
C PHE A 242 9.64 -26.09 5.46
N LEU A 243 10.13 -26.02 6.70
CA LEU A 243 10.12 -24.80 7.54
C LEU A 243 11.55 -24.32 7.81
N ASP A 244 12.34 -24.17 6.77
CA ASP A 244 13.72 -23.70 6.85
C ASP A 244 13.93 -22.40 6.06
N GLY A 245 12.96 -21.49 6.14
CA GLY A 245 12.98 -20.14 5.56
C GLY A 245 14.19 -19.29 5.95
N GLY A 246 14.76 -19.50 7.14
CA GLY A 246 16.00 -18.87 7.58
C GLY A 246 17.23 -19.30 6.75
N SER A 247 17.21 -20.53 6.22
CA SER A 247 18.25 -21.04 5.32
C SER A 247 18.05 -20.62 3.87
N LEU A 248 16.84 -20.15 3.52
CA LEU A 248 16.50 -19.77 2.15
C LEU A 248 17.23 -18.48 1.77
N GLU A 249 17.61 -18.42 0.50
CA GLU A 249 18.26 -17.26 -0.08
C GLU A 249 17.40 -16.01 0.11
N LYS A 250 18.00 -14.98 0.73
CA LYS A 250 17.38 -13.68 0.90
C LYS A 250 17.43 -12.92 -0.41
N THR A 251 16.39 -12.16 -0.72
CA THR A 251 16.36 -11.39 -1.95
C THR A 251 17.15 -10.09 -1.73
N PRO A 252 18.31 -9.90 -2.38
CA PRO A 252 19.16 -8.74 -2.11
C PRO A 252 18.52 -7.44 -2.61
N ILE A 253 18.73 -6.34 -1.89
CA ILE A 253 18.35 -5.02 -2.40
C ILE A 253 19.37 -4.62 -3.46
N GLN A 254 18.94 -4.57 -4.72
CA GLN A 254 19.74 -4.00 -5.80
C GLN A 254 19.59 -2.48 -5.77
N ALA A 255 20.60 -1.81 -5.22
CA ALA A 255 20.68 -0.37 -5.25
C ALA A 255 20.79 0.13 -6.69
N PRO A 256 19.97 1.09 -7.13
CA PRO A 256 20.30 1.80 -8.35
C PRO A 256 21.61 2.58 -8.13
N ASP A 257 22.35 2.83 -9.22
CA ASP A 257 23.44 3.80 -9.18
C ASP A 257 22.88 5.16 -8.75
N GLU A 258 23.28 5.62 -7.56
CA GLU A 258 22.70 6.80 -6.92
C GLU A 258 22.85 8.05 -7.79
N ALA A 259 24.02 8.26 -8.40
CA ALA A 259 24.28 9.42 -9.24
C ALA A 259 23.43 9.38 -10.52
N LYS A 260 23.32 8.21 -11.14
CA LYS A 260 22.47 8.01 -12.32
C LYS A 260 20.99 8.19 -11.98
N PHE A 261 20.55 7.66 -10.84
CA PHE A 261 19.16 7.75 -10.39
C PHE A 261 18.78 9.20 -10.10
N TYR A 262 19.55 9.91 -9.28
CA TYR A 262 19.30 11.34 -9.01
C TYR A 262 19.43 12.20 -10.27
N GLY A 263 20.32 11.87 -11.20
CA GLY A 263 20.38 12.51 -12.52
C GLY A 263 19.10 12.31 -13.35
N SER A 264 18.44 11.15 -13.23
CA SER A 264 17.15 10.91 -13.88
C SER A 264 15.98 11.62 -13.18
N LEU A 265 16.05 11.79 -11.85
CA LEU A 265 15.02 12.43 -11.05
C LEU A 265 14.84 13.91 -11.41
N GLU A 266 15.88 14.62 -11.83
CA GLU A 266 15.76 16.03 -12.24
C GLU A 266 14.74 16.25 -13.37
N ASN A 267 14.51 15.24 -14.22
CA ASN A 267 13.53 15.30 -15.30
C ASN A 267 12.11 14.89 -14.90
N HIS A 268 11.95 14.14 -13.80
CA HIS A 268 10.67 13.53 -13.41
C HIS A 268 10.08 14.13 -12.15
N LEU A 269 10.94 14.43 -11.17
CA LEU A 269 10.62 15.01 -9.88
C LEU A 269 11.56 16.20 -9.62
N PRO A 270 11.48 17.29 -10.42
CA PRO A 270 12.43 18.40 -10.38
C PRO A 270 12.45 19.16 -9.04
N PHE A 271 11.44 18.96 -8.18
CA PHE A 271 11.32 19.62 -6.88
C PHE A 271 11.94 18.82 -5.74
N LEU A 272 12.17 17.50 -5.91
CA LEU A 272 12.55 16.59 -4.84
C LEU A 272 13.84 17.04 -4.13
N LYS A 273 14.90 17.34 -4.87
CA LYS A 273 16.19 17.75 -4.30
C LYS A 273 16.12 19.05 -3.49
N ASP A 274 15.33 20.03 -3.95
CA ASP A 274 15.13 21.29 -3.19
C ASP A 274 14.37 21.03 -1.89
N LEU A 275 13.38 20.12 -1.92
CA LEU A 275 12.60 19.72 -0.75
C LEU A 275 13.44 18.92 0.26
N GLU A 276 14.25 17.96 -0.20
CA GLU A 276 15.21 17.24 0.65
C GLU A 276 16.18 18.21 1.34
N ASN A 277 16.77 19.14 0.58
CA ASN A 277 17.66 20.16 1.14
C ASN A 277 16.94 21.07 2.15
N SER A 278 15.68 21.42 1.88
CA SER A 278 14.87 22.21 2.80
C SER A 278 14.70 21.52 4.16
N LEU A 279 14.40 20.21 4.15
CA LEU A 279 14.25 19.40 5.37
C LEU A 279 15.56 19.21 6.13
N LEU A 280 16.71 19.27 5.46
CA LEU A 280 18.03 19.16 6.11
C LEU A 280 18.43 20.43 6.88
N VAL A 281 18.01 21.61 6.40
CA VAL A 281 18.50 22.91 6.92
C VAL A 281 17.51 23.55 7.89
N LYS A 282 16.21 23.28 7.75
CA LYS A 282 15.15 23.90 8.55
C LYS A 282 14.77 23.03 9.76
N PRO A 283 14.12 23.62 10.79
CA PRO A 283 13.47 22.85 11.83
C PRO A 283 12.49 21.83 11.24
N THR A 284 12.51 20.61 11.76
CA THR A 284 11.62 19.53 11.31
C THR A 284 10.16 19.92 11.54
N PRO A 285 9.32 19.94 10.50
CA PRO A 285 7.88 20.16 10.66
C PRO A 285 7.24 19.09 11.55
N ALA A 286 6.18 19.44 12.27
CA ALA A 286 5.49 18.55 13.20
C ALA A 286 4.68 17.46 12.50
N SER A 287 4.26 17.69 11.25
CA SER A 287 3.51 16.72 10.44
C SER A 287 3.77 16.87 8.94
N THR A 288 3.35 15.86 8.16
CA THR A 288 3.37 15.89 6.70
C THR A 288 2.56 17.07 6.16
N HIS A 289 1.37 17.32 6.73
CA HIS A 289 0.52 18.46 6.39
C HIS A 289 1.25 19.79 6.59
N GLU A 290 1.89 19.99 7.76
CA GLU A 290 2.62 21.22 8.04
C GLU A 290 3.78 21.42 7.07
N MET A 291 4.58 20.37 6.83
CA MET A 291 5.66 20.39 5.84
C MET A 291 5.15 20.83 4.48
N MET A 292 4.09 20.19 4.01
CA MET A 292 3.47 20.46 2.72
C MET A 292 3.03 21.91 2.60
N MET A 293 2.30 22.42 3.59
CA MET A 293 1.82 23.81 3.57
C MET A 293 2.96 24.82 3.63
N LEU A 294 3.99 24.59 4.45
CA LEU A 294 5.17 25.46 4.53
C LEU A 294 5.92 25.51 3.20
N GLU A 295 6.13 24.36 2.55
CA GLU A 295 6.86 24.29 1.29
C GLU A 295 6.06 24.87 0.12
N LEU A 296 4.75 24.57 0.04
CA LEU A 296 3.88 25.17 -0.97
C LEU A 296 3.80 26.71 -0.80
N GLN A 297 3.72 27.22 0.42
CA GLN A 297 3.76 28.66 0.69
C GLN A 297 5.10 29.28 0.33
N ARG A 298 6.23 28.61 0.63
CA ARG A 298 7.55 29.06 0.19
C ARG A 298 7.61 29.19 -1.33
N MET A 299 7.14 28.18 -2.05
CA MET A 299 7.13 28.16 -3.51
C MET A 299 6.21 29.23 -4.13
N LEU A 300 5.16 29.67 -3.41
CA LEU A 300 4.30 30.79 -3.83
C LEU A 300 5.00 32.16 -3.74
N THR A 301 6.11 32.27 -3.02
CA THR A 301 6.82 33.55 -2.84
C THR A 301 7.37 34.05 -4.18
N LYS A 302 7.11 35.33 -4.50
CA LYS A 302 7.59 35.93 -5.75
C LYS A 302 9.08 36.22 -5.66
N SER A 303 9.83 35.77 -6.66
CA SER A 303 11.22 36.20 -6.85
C SER A 303 11.28 37.72 -7.11
N PRO A 304 12.27 38.45 -6.55
CA PRO A 304 12.52 39.85 -6.90
C PRO A 304 12.75 40.02 -8.41
N ASN A 305 13.34 39.00 -9.06
CA ASN A 305 13.50 38.97 -10.50
C ASN A 305 12.18 38.57 -11.19
N ARG A 306 11.48 39.56 -11.74
CA ARG A 306 10.21 39.34 -12.46
C ARG A 306 10.33 38.47 -13.71
N LEU A 307 11.54 38.31 -14.26
CA LEU A 307 11.80 37.50 -15.45
C LEU A 307 12.11 36.03 -15.14
N ASP A 308 12.29 35.68 -13.87
CA ASP A 308 12.56 34.31 -13.43
C ASP A 308 11.44 33.36 -13.86
N VAL A 309 11.72 32.53 -14.87
CA VAL A 309 10.78 31.56 -15.43
C VAL A 309 10.59 30.39 -14.45
N THR A 310 11.64 30.00 -13.74
CA THR A 310 11.62 28.89 -12.78
C THR A 310 10.74 29.22 -11.58
N ASN A 311 10.90 30.41 -10.99
CA ASN A 311 10.01 30.88 -9.92
C ASN A 311 8.55 30.95 -10.39
N ARG A 312 8.29 31.44 -11.61
CA ARG A 312 6.92 31.49 -12.16
C ARG A 312 6.31 30.11 -12.34
N ARG A 313 7.07 29.14 -12.88
CA ARG A 313 6.63 27.74 -13.00
C ARG A 313 6.34 27.16 -11.62
N GLY A 314 7.26 27.31 -10.66
CA GLY A 314 7.10 26.82 -9.30
C GLY A 314 5.83 27.36 -8.62
N ARG A 315 5.55 28.66 -8.74
CA ARG A 315 4.33 29.27 -8.19
C ARG A 315 3.05 28.72 -8.79
N ILE A 316 3.02 28.51 -10.12
CA ILE A 316 1.86 27.93 -10.80
C ILE A 316 1.61 26.49 -10.31
N VAL A 317 2.66 25.67 -10.26
CA VAL A 317 2.56 24.27 -9.80
C VAL A 317 2.15 24.19 -8.34
N ALA A 318 2.76 25.00 -7.46
CA ALA A 318 2.37 25.07 -6.06
C ALA A 318 0.92 25.54 -5.87
N SER A 319 0.45 26.47 -6.70
CA SER A 319 -0.95 26.92 -6.66
C SER A 319 -1.91 25.80 -7.05
N ALA A 320 -1.60 25.05 -8.11
CA ALA A 320 -2.37 23.88 -8.51
C ALA A 320 -2.36 22.79 -7.42
N ALA A 321 -1.19 22.48 -6.85
CA ALA A 321 -1.05 21.51 -5.77
C ALA A 321 -1.87 21.90 -4.53
N ILE A 322 -1.89 23.18 -4.14
CA ILE A 322 -2.74 23.67 -3.03
C ILE A 322 -4.23 23.46 -3.35
N VAL A 323 -4.68 23.77 -4.56
CA VAL A 323 -6.09 23.57 -4.93
C VAL A 323 -6.46 22.09 -4.88
N ILE A 324 -5.64 21.22 -5.48
CA ILE A 324 -5.87 19.76 -5.45
C ILE A 324 -5.89 19.26 -4.00
N TYR A 325 -4.93 19.70 -3.20
CA TYR A 325 -4.81 19.31 -1.80
C TYR A 325 -6.01 19.76 -0.94
N MET A 326 -6.50 20.98 -1.14
CA MET A 326 -7.55 21.53 -0.28
C MET A 326 -8.96 21.22 -0.79
N GLN A 327 -9.14 21.04 -2.09
CA GLN A 327 -10.45 21.03 -2.74
C GLN A 327 -10.67 19.81 -3.66
N GLY A 328 -9.66 18.97 -3.87
CA GLY A 328 -9.73 17.87 -4.83
C GLY A 328 -9.52 18.32 -6.29
N PHE A 329 -9.22 17.35 -7.15
CA PHE A 329 -8.90 17.58 -8.56
C PHE A 329 -10.05 18.16 -9.38
N GLN A 330 -11.27 17.67 -9.16
CA GLN A 330 -12.48 18.07 -9.88
C GLN A 330 -12.81 19.57 -9.76
N ASN A 331 -12.25 20.25 -8.75
CA ASN A 331 -12.43 21.67 -8.50
C ASN A 331 -11.30 22.55 -9.08
N LEU A 332 -10.41 21.98 -9.88
CA LEU A 332 -9.27 22.68 -10.47
C LEU A 332 -9.73 23.72 -11.52
N SER A 333 -9.45 25.00 -11.25
CA SER A 333 -9.78 26.11 -12.14
C SER A 333 -8.53 26.87 -12.55
N MET A 334 -8.23 26.88 -13.86
CA MET A 334 -7.08 27.60 -14.44
C MET A 334 -7.08 29.09 -14.07
N GLY A 335 -8.27 29.71 -14.00
CA GLY A 335 -8.42 31.11 -13.60
C GLY A 335 -8.02 31.35 -12.14
N ASN A 336 -8.49 30.49 -11.23
CA ASN A 336 -8.16 30.58 -9.80
C ASN A 336 -6.67 30.31 -9.56
N ILE A 337 -6.11 29.31 -10.23
CA ILE A 337 -4.68 28.97 -10.17
C ILE A 337 -3.83 30.15 -10.67
N ALA A 338 -4.16 30.73 -11.83
CA ALA A 338 -3.42 31.87 -12.37
C ALA A 338 -3.44 33.06 -11.40
N LYS A 339 -4.61 33.35 -10.81
CA LYS A 339 -4.78 34.41 -9.80
C LYS A 339 -3.94 34.15 -8.56
N GLN A 340 -3.99 32.95 -7.99
CA GLN A 340 -3.22 32.56 -6.81
C GLN A 340 -1.72 32.60 -7.08
N ALA A 341 -1.29 32.08 -8.24
CA ALA A 341 0.09 32.12 -8.67
C ALA A 341 0.55 33.54 -9.04
N GLY A 342 -0.35 34.53 -9.13
CA GLY A 342 -0.03 35.91 -9.51
C GLY A 342 0.49 36.03 -10.95
N VAL A 343 -0.10 35.30 -11.89
CA VAL A 343 0.20 35.32 -13.34
C VAL A 343 -1.09 35.52 -14.15
N SER A 344 -0.97 35.87 -15.44
CA SER A 344 -2.13 35.85 -16.34
C SER A 344 -2.48 34.41 -16.76
N THR A 345 -3.75 34.15 -17.07
CA THR A 345 -4.18 32.87 -17.65
C THR A 345 -3.44 32.56 -18.95
N ALA A 346 -3.18 33.57 -19.79
CA ALA A 346 -2.36 33.42 -20.99
C ALA A 346 -0.92 32.96 -20.67
N THR A 347 -0.32 33.45 -19.59
CA THR A 347 1.02 32.99 -19.15
C THR A 347 0.95 31.54 -18.68
N LEU A 348 -0.11 31.18 -17.95
CA LEU A 348 -0.34 29.82 -17.47
C LEU A 348 -0.46 28.86 -18.67
N TYR A 349 -1.36 29.12 -19.63
CA TYR A 349 -1.53 28.27 -20.82
C TYR A 349 -0.28 28.18 -21.70
N ARG A 350 0.56 29.22 -21.73
CA ARG A 350 1.84 29.16 -22.44
C ARG A 350 2.84 28.20 -21.80
N LEU A 351 2.76 28.01 -20.47
CA LEU A 351 3.65 27.11 -19.72
C LEU A 351 3.08 25.71 -19.58
N TYR A 352 1.75 25.60 -19.46
CA TYR A 352 0.99 24.36 -19.35
C TYR A 352 -0.19 24.45 -20.32
N PRO A 353 0.00 23.99 -21.58
CA PRO A 353 -1.00 24.12 -22.65
C PRO A 353 -2.35 23.47 -22.33
N THR A 354 -2.32 22.39 -21.55
CA THR A 354 -3.53 21.66 -21.15
C THR A 354 -3.66 21.63 -19.62
N ASN A 355 -4.89 21.39 -19.13
CA ASN A 355 -5.13 21.12 -17.71
C ASN A 355 -4.31 19.90 -17.24
N TRP A 356 -4.13 18.93 -18.14
CA TRP A 356 -3.37 17.72 -17.89
C TRP A 356 -1.89 18.01 -17.62
N ASP A 357 -1.25 18.85 -18.44
CA ASP A 357 0.15 19.24 -18.24
C ASP A 357 0.38 19.86 -16.86
N LEU A 358 -0.55 20.71 -16.43
CA LEU A 358 -0.50 21.35 -15.12
C LEU A 358 -0.72 20.34 -14.00
N TYR A 359 -1.69 19.43 -14.17
CA TYR A 359 -1.97 18.37 -13.22
C TYR A 359 -0.74 17.48 -13.03
N GLN A 360 -0.08 17.08 -14.11
CA GLN A 360 1.12 16.26 -14.05
C GLN A 360 2.28 16.93 -13.31
N ALA A 361 2.47 18.23 -13.54
CA ALA A 361 3.46 18.99 -12.79
C ALA A 361 3.11 19.08 -11.29
N ALA A 362 1.83 19.28 -10.96
CA ALA A 362 1.36 19.33 -9.57
C ALA A 362 1.45 17.95 -8.89
N TYR A 363 1.14 16.87 -9.61
CA TYR A 363 1.33 15.49 -9.19
C TYR A 363 2.79 15.23 -8.85
N GLY A 364 3.71 15.52 -9.78
CA GLY A 364 5.15 15.38 -9.55
C GLY A 364 5.65 16.18 -8.35
N LEU A 365 5.10 17.38 -8.08
CA LEU A 365 5.40 18.14 -6.86
C LEU A 365 4.88 17.43 -5.60
N GLY A 366 3.64 16.94 -5.60
CA GLY A 366 3.09 16.16 -4.49
C GLY A 366 3.95 14.94 -4.17
N VAL A 367 4.27 14.12 -5.18
CA VAL A 367 5.17 12.97 -5.04
C VAL A 367 6.54 13.38 -4.50
N SER A 368 7.09 14.51 -4.97
CA SER A 368 8.37 15.03 -4.47
C SER A 368 8.31 15.39 -2.97
N ILE A 369 7.21 16.00 -2.52
CA ILE A 369 6.98 16.34 -1.11
C ILE A 369 6.94 15.06 -0.26
N TYR A 370 6.19 14.06 -0.72
CA TYR A 370 6.11 12.77 -0.02
C TYR A 370 7.46 12.06 0.05
N PHE A 371 8.18 11.99 -1.06
CA PHE A 371 9.48 11.32 -1.10
C PHE A 371 10.49 12.03 -0.18
N ALA A 372 10.52 13.37 -0.19
CA ALA A 372 11.36 14.13 0.73
C ALA A 372 10.98 13.82 2.20
N TRP A 373 9.68 13.75 2.52
CA TRP A 373 9.21 13.43 3.87
C TRP A 373 9.54 12.00 4.32
N LEU A 374 9.29 10.99 3.47
CA LEU A 374 9.58 9.59 3.77
C LEU A 374 11.10 9.31 3.83
N GLY A 375 11.88 10.03 3.02
CA GLY A 375 13.33 9.91 2.92
C GLY A 375 14.12 10.65 3.99
N ARG A 376 13.47 11.51 4.79
CA ARG A 376 14.15 12.27 5.84
C ARG A 376 14.88 11.33 6.82
N ASP A 377 16.08 11.73 7.21
CA ASP A 377 16.86 11.00 8.21
C ASP A 377 16.48 11.47 9.61
N ILE A 378 16.37 10.53 10.55
CA ILE A 378 16.03 10.82 11.94
C ILE A 378 17.29 10.63 12.78
N GLN A 379 17.85 11.74 13.26
CA GLN A 379 19.04 11.74 14.11
C GLN A 379 18.68 11.40 15.55
N ALA A 380 18.63 10.10 15.90
CA ALA A 380 18.52 9.65 17.28
C ALA A 380 19.59 8.61 17.64
N ALA A 381 20.20 8.68 18.82
CA ALA A 381 21.19 7.66 19.21
C ALA A 381 20.57 6.27 19.41
N ASN A 382 19.27 6.22 19.68
CA ASN A 382 18.50 4.98 19.82
C ASN A 382 17.97 4.52 18.44
N PRO A 383 18.49 3.42 17.86
CA PRO A 383 18.00 2.89 16.59
C PRO A 383 16.53 2.42 16.66
N LEU A 384 16.04 2.01 17.83
CA LEU A 384 14.64 1.65 18.04
C LEU A 384 13.74 2.89 17.87
N LEU A 385 14.14 4.03 18.44
CA LEU A 385 13.45 5.30 18.24
C LEU A 385 13.53 5.79 16.79
N GLN A 386 14.70 5.69 16.14
CA GLN A 386 14.86 6.07 14.73
C GLN A 386 13.86 5.32 13.83
N PHE A 387 13.82 3.99 13.94
CA PHE A 387 12.95 3.16 13.11
C PHE A 387 11.48 3.32 13.49
N THR A 388 11.17 3.56 14.77
CA THR A 388 9.81 3.93 15.19
C THR A 388 9.33 5.16 14.43
N HIS A 389 10.16 6.21 14.33
CA HIS A 389 9.81 7.39 13.55
C HIS A 389 9.69 7.09 12.06
N TYR A 390 10.57 6.25 11.48
CA TYR A 390 10.43 5.87 10.07
C TYR A 390 9.09 5.19 9.79
N SER A 391 8.59 4.34 10.69
CA SER A 391 7.25 3.75 10.54
C SER A 391 6.13 4.77 10.83
N SER A 392 6.27 5.64 11.83
CA SER A 392 5.22 6.60 12.20
C SER A 392 4.94 7.60 11.07
N ILE A 393 5.99 8.01 10.35
CA ILE A 393 5.91 8.90 9.20
C ILE A 393 4.99 8.34 8.11
N TYR A 394 4.96 7.02 7.90
CA TYR A 394 4.01 6.42 6.95
C TYR A 394 2.58 6.59 7.47
N PHE A 395 2.28 6.25 8.73
CA PHE A 395 0.92 6.46 9.26
C PHE A 395 0.49 7.93 9.19
N GLU A 396 1.38 8.86 9.55
CA GLU A 396 1.12 10.30 9.43
C GLU A 396 0.87 10.72 7.98
N ALA A 397 1.60 10.18 7.01
CA ALA A 397 1.44 10.55 5.60
C ALA A 397 0.15 9.98 4.99
N PHE A 398 -0.23 8.75 5.35
CA PHE A 398 -1.30 8.01 4.68
C PHE A 398 -2.64 8.01 5.43
N LEU A 399 -2.64 8.24 6.75
CA LEU A 399 -3.86 8.15 7.58
C LEU A 399 -4.33 9.49 8.14
N ASP A 400 -3.52 10.55 8.03
CA ASP A 400 -3.95 11.89 8.38
C ASP A 400 -4.99 12.41 7.37
N ALA A 401 -6.18 12.75 7.86
CA ALA A 401 -7.27 13.27 7.05
C ALA A 401 -6.89 14.55 6.31
N GLN A 402 -5.98 15.37 6.86
CA GLN A 402 -5.50 16.57 6.17
C GLN A 402 -4.57 16.19 5.02
N SER A 403 -3.70 15.20 5.23
CA SER A 403 -2.74 14.70 4.22
C SER A 403 -3.37 13.78 3.17
N LYS A 404 -4.55 13.20 3.43
CA LYS A 404 -5.30 12.32 2.52
C LYS A 404 -5.47 12.90 1.12
N ASN A 405 -5.75 14.20 1.00
CA ASN A 405 -5.97 14.83 -0.29
C ASN A 405 -4.69 15.09 -1.07
N ALA A 406 -3.50 15.02 -0.48
CA ALA A 406 -2.30 15.04 -1.31
C ALA A 406 -2.09 13.68 -1.98
N TRP A 407 -2.76 12.64 -1.49
CA TRP A 407 -2.94 11.36 -2.16
C TRP A 407 -4.14 11.36 -3.14
N SER A 408 -4.95 12.42 -3.19
CA SER A 408 -5.91 12.64 -4.31
C SER A 408 -5.20 12.82 -5.66
N LEU A 409 -3.88 12.84 -5.64
CA LEU A 409 -3.04 12.77 -6.82
C LEU A 409 -2.98 11.33 -7.38
N ASP A 410 -3.21 10.29 -6.58
CA ASP A 410 -3.42 8.91 -7.05
C ASP A 410 -4.78 8.70 -7.74
N HIS A 411 -5.56 9.75 -8.01
CA HIS A 411 -6.77 9.67 -8.84
C HIS A 411 -6.52 9.08 -10.22
N LEU A 412 -5.26 9.10 -10.69
CA LEU A 412 -4.88 8.41 -11.93
C LEU A 412 -5.03 6.89 -11.82
N LYS A 413 -4.86 6.28 -10.63
CA LYS A 413 -4.81 4.81 -10.43
C LYS A 413 -6.07 4.06 -10.83
N GLY A 414 -7.18 4.75 -11.05
CA GLY A 414 -8.40 4.16 -11.59
C GLY A 414 -8.48 4.08 -13.12
N GLU A 415 -7.55 4.67 -13.87
CA GLU A 415 -7.64 4.83 -15.32
C GLU A 415 -6.56 4.05 -16.09
N PRO A 416 -6.93 2.97 -16.80
CA PRO A 416 -6.06 2.21 -17.69
C PRO A 416 -5.29 3.02 -18.74
N SER A 417 -5.85 4.14 -19.22
CA SER A 417 -5.15 5.01 -20.19
C SER A 417 -3.89 5.65 -19.61
N GLU A 418 -3.79 5.72 -18.29
CA GLU A 418 -2.69 6.38 -17.57
C GLU A 418 -1.71 5.39 -16.93
N ILE A 419 -1.87 4.08 -17.19
CA ILE A 419 -1.06 3.02 -16.59
C ILE A 419 0.43 3.29 -16.79
N GLU A 420 0.89 3.54 -18.02
CA GLU A 420 2.32 3.72 -18.35
C GLU A 420 2.98 4.78 -17.47
N GLN A 421 2.30 5.91 -17.24
CA GLN A 421 2.81 6.97 -16.40
C GLN A 421 2.87 6.57 -14.93
N MET A 422 1.87 5.84 -14.44
CA MET A 422 1.87 5.33 -13.09
C MET A 422 2.95 4.29 -12.88
N GLN A 423 3.19 3.40 -13.85
CA GLN A 423 4.31 2.44 -13.78
C GLN A 423 5.62 3.20 -13.62
N ARG A 424 5.80 4.30 -14.36
CA ARG A 424 7.00 5.15 -14.25
C ARG A 424 7.17 5.75 -12.86
N TYR A 425 6.14 6.40 -12.29
CA TYR A 425 6.26 6.97 -10.94
C TYR A 425 6.44 5.90 -9.87
N SER A 426 5.81 4.74 -10.05
CA SER A 426 5.99 3.58 -9.19
C SER A 426 7.42 3.04 -9.26
N GLU A 427 8.00 2.88 -10.45
CA GLU A 427 9.40 2.50 -10.61
C GLU A 427 10.35 3.49 -9.91
N ILE A 428 10.10 4.80 -10.06
CA ILE A 428 10.88 5.83 -9.36
C ILE A 428 10.70 5.71 -7.85
N LYS A 429 9.48 5.49 -7.35
CA LYS A 429 9.18 5.27 -5.93
C LYS A 429 9.97 4.10 -5.39
N VAL A 430 9.89 2.94 -6.03
CA VAL A 430 10.60 1.72 -5.63
C VAL A 430 12.10 1.96 -5.59
N GLN A 431 12.67 2.57 -6.64
CA GLN A 431 14.11 2.86 -6.68
C GLN A 431 14.55 3.83 -5.57
N TYR A 432 13.74 4.86 -5.28
CA TYR A 432 14.02 5.82 -4.22
C TYR A 432 13.92 5.18 -2.83
N GLU A 433 12.86 4.43 -2.56
CA GLU A 433 12.69 3.69 -1.31
C GLU A 433 13.81 2.66 -1.12
N ASN A 434 14.24 1.97 -2.18
CA ASN A 434 15.38 1.05 -2.14
C ASN A 434 16.65 1.73 -1.64
N LEU A 435 16.99 2.89 -2.19
CA LEU A 435 18.17 3.64 -1.76
C LEU A 435 18.09 4.01 -0.27
N ILE A 436 16.93 4.49 0.18
CA ILE A 436 16.72 4.88 1.57
C ILE A 436 16.87 3.69 2.51
N TRP A 437 16.15 2.61 2.24
CA TRP A 437 16.13 1.44 3.13
C TRP A 437 17.46 0.69 3.11
N GLN A 438 18.12 0.61 1.96
CA GLN A 438 19.47 0.06 1.88
C GLN A 438 20.43 0.86 2.78
N LYS A 439 20.43 2.20 2.71
CA LYS A 439 21.28 3.05 3.58
C LYS A 439 20.97 2.83 5.06
N ARG A 440 19.69 2.83 5.44
CA ARG A 440 19.24 2.62 6.83
C ARG A 440 19.66 1.26 7.37
N PHE A 441 19.44 0.18 6.62
CA PHE A 441 19.83 -1.17 7.04
C PHE A 441 21.34 -1.41 6.98
N ALA A 442 22.05 -0.82 6.00
CA ALA A 442 23.50 -0.94 5.91
C ALA A 442 24.17 -0.33 7.14
N LYS A 443 23.63 0.79 7.66
CA LYS A 443 24.07 1.38 8.92
C LYS A 443 23.87 0.44 10.10
N LEU A 444 22.67 -0.12 10.28
CA LEU A 444 22.40 -1.09 11.36
C LEU A 444 23.33 -2.31 11.28
N TYR A 445 23.62 -2.79 10.07
CA TYR A 445 24.50 -3.93 9.84
C TYR A 445 25.95 -3.59 10.18
N ALA A 446 26.45 -2.43 9.75
CA ALA A 446 27.80 -1.95 10.06
C ALA A 446 28.00 -1.72 11.57
N GLU A 447 26.97 -1.27 12.28
CA GLU A 447 26.96 -1.12 13.73
C GLU A 447 26.79 -2.46 14.48
N GLY A 448 26.59 -3.56 13.76
CA GLY A 448 26.40 -4.89 14.33
C GLY A 448 25.07 -5.05 15.07
N TYR A 449 24.06 -4.21 14.78
CA TYR A 449 22.73 -4.28 15.40
C TYR A 449 21.79 -5.27 14.74
N VAL A 450 22.00 -5.58 13.46
CA VAL A 450 21.26 -6.62 12.74
C VAL A 450 22.20 -7.72 12.26
N LYS A 451 21.69 -8.96 12.21
CA LYS A 451 22.49 -10.17 11.96
C LYS A 451 22.83 -10.42 10.49
N GLU A 452 22.14 -9.75 9.57
CA GLU A 452 22.20 -10.00 8.12
C GLU A 452 22.33 -8.69 7.33
N PRO A 453 22.92 -8.72 6.12
CA PRO A 453 23.02 -7.55 5.25
C PRO A 453 21.64 -7.10 4.74
N PRO A 454 21.51 -5.85 4.25
CA PRO A 454 20.25 -5.32 3.72
C PRO A 454 19.63 -6.24 2.66
N SER A 455 18.36 -6.59 2.86
CA SER A 455 17.58 -7.43 1.96
C SER A 455 16.14 -6.94 1.86
N TRP A 456 15.46 -7.34 0.79
CA TRP A 456 14.02 -7.13 0.63
C TRP A 456 13.23 -7.79 1.74
N ASP A 457 13.69 -8.94 2.24
CA ASP A 457 13.07 -9.62 3.37
C ASP A 457 13.03 -8.69 4.60
N MET A 458 14.12 -8.00 4.95
CA MET A 458 14.12 -7.02 6.04
C MET A 458 13.15 -5.85 5.82
N ILE A 459 13.06 -5.34 4.58
CA ILE A 459 12.10 -4.29 4.22
C ILE A 459 10.68 -4.80 4.46
N HIS A 460 10.33 -5.97 3.93
CA HIS A 460 9.00 -6.54 4.03
C HIS A 460 8.62 -6.89 5.47
N THR A 461 9.54 -7.48 6.24
CA THR A 461 9.36 -7.72 7.68
C THR A 461 9.06 -6.43 8.43
N PHE A 462 9.74 -5.33 8.12
CA PHE A 462 9.57 -4.05 8.82
C PHE A 462 8.30 -3.31 8.36
N GLN A 463 8.05 -3.23 7.06
CA GLN A 463 7.00 -2.42 6.45
C GLN A 463 5.67 -3.14 6.30
N GLY A 464 5.67 -4.49 6.32
CA GLY A 464 4.48 -5.32 6.18
C GLY A 464 3.35 -4.90 7.11
N PRO A 465 3.58 -4.85 8.43
CA PRO A 465 2.58 -4.39 9.38
C PRO A 465 2.00 -2.99 9.08
N THR A 466 2.87 -2.03 8.73
CA THR A 466 2.48 -0.66 8.39
C THR A 466 1.64 -0.63 7.12
N ALA A 467 2.05 -1.40 6.10
CA ALA A 467 1.40 -1.46 4.81
C ALA A 467 -0.03 -2.02 4.90
N ILE A 468 -0.26 -3.14 5.60
CA ILE A 468 -1.61 -3.70 5.79
C ILE A 468 -2.50 -2.79 6.62
N ILE A 469 -1.98 -2.13 7.65
CA ILE A 469 -2.80 -1.19 8.43
C ILE A 469 -3.27 -0.03 7.55
N ILE A 470 -2.36 0.54 6.74
CA ILE A 470 -2.72 1.58 5.77
C ILE A 470 -3.70 1.03 4.73
N GLY A 471 -3.48 -0.19 4.24
CA GLY A 471 -4.34 -0.89 3.31
C GLY A 471 -5.76 -1.07 3.82
N LEU A 472 -5.90 -1.50 5.07
CA LEU A 472 -7.19 -1.71 5.74
C LEU A 472 -8.01 -0.40 5.79
N PHE A 473 -7.35 0.72 6.05
CA PHE A 473 -7.99 2.03 6.06
C PHE A 473 -8.31 2.55 4.65
N MET A 474 -7.34 2.45 3.75
CA MET A 474 -7.41 3.09 2.44
C MET A 474 -8.32 2.35 1.48
N ARG A 475 -8.33 1.02 1.55
CA ARG A 475 -8.99 0.15 0.57
C ARG A 475 -10.03 -0.74 1.18
N ASP A 476 -9.96 -1.06 2.47
CA ASP A 476 -10.85 -2.06 3.05
C ASP A 476 -11.99 -1.42 3.87
N GLY A 477 -12.03 -0.09 3.93
CA GLY A 477 -13.07 0.67 4.64
C GLY A 477 -13.00 0.54 6.17
N LEU A 478 -11.95 -0.08 6.71
CA LEU A 478 -11.78 -0.33 8.14
C LEU A 478 -10.99 0.81 8.78
N GLU A 479 -11.63 1.54 9.69
CA GLU A 479 -10.92 2.50 10.55
C GLU A 479 -10.08 1.77 11.59
N ALA A 480 -8.83 1.49 11.25
CA ALA A 480 -7.86 0.92 12.17
C ALA A 480 -7.20 2.03 13.00
N LEU A 481 -7.92 2.63 13.95
CA LEU A 481 -7.28 3.55 14.90
C LEU A 481 -6.45 2.74 15.93
N PRO A 482 -5.21 3.17 16.24
CA PRO A 482 -4.41 2.49 17.25
C PRO A 482 -5.07 2.66 18.61
N LYS A 483 -4.99 1.64 19.47
CA LYS A 483 -5.52 1.69 20.84
C LYS A 483 -4.89 2.81 21.68
N SER A 484 -3.64 3.18 21.38
CA SER A 484 -2.88 4.23 22.07
C SER A 484 -2.48 5.35 21.11
N SER A 485 -1.43 5.16 20.31
CA SER A 485 -1.00 6.13 19.30
C SER A 485 -0.26 5.45 18.14
N TRP A 486 -0.16 6.15 17.00
CA TRP A 486 0.61 5.65 15.86
C TRP A 486 2.11 5.49 16.16
N PHE A 487 2.63 6.28 17.09
CA PHE A 487 4.00 6.13 17.57
C PHE A 487 4.17 4.82 18.34
N GLU A 488 3.28 4.51 19.28
CA GLU A 488 3.35 3.24 20.03
C GLU A 488 3.17 2.01 19.14
N GLU A 489 2.27 2.10 18.16
CA GLU A 489 2.08 1.03 17.18
C GLU A 489 3.35 0.84 16.32
N SER A 490 3.96 1.95 15.89
CA SER A 490 5.24 1.93 15.18
C SER A 490 6.40 1.40 16.03
N TRP A 491 6.39 1.69 17.34
CA TRP A 491 7.38 1.18 18.28
C TRP A 491 7.27 -0.33 18.39
N ARG A 492 6.05 -0.85 18.49
CA ARG A 492 5.78 -2.29 18.48
C ARG A 492 6.30 -2.94 17.21
N ILE A 493 5.97 -2.40 16.04
CA ILE A 493 6.42 -2.94 14.74
C ILE A 493 7.96 -2.99 14.70
N THR A 494 8.60 -1.92 15.17
CA THR A 494 10.06 -1.83 15.24
C THR A 494 10.65 -2.83 16.23
N ASP A 495 10.03 -3.01 17.38
CA ASP A 495 10.42 -3.99 18.39
C ASP A 495 10.38 -5.42 17.83
N GLU A 496 9.30 -5.78 17.14
CA GLU A 496 9.17 -7.08 16.48
C GLU A 496 10.24 -7.29 15.41
N PHE A 497 10.54 -6.27 14.60
CA PHE A 497 11.63 -6.32 13.63
C PHE A 497 12.97 -6.64 14.30
N PHE A 498 13.30 -5.99 15.41
CA PHE A 498 14.54 -6.27 16.14
C PHE A 498 14.51 -7.59 16.92
N GLN A 499 13.34 -8.15 17.25
CA GLN A 499 13.28 -9.52 17.76
C GLN A 499 13.66 -10.56 16.69
N ILE A 500 13.35 -10.28 15.41
CA ILE A 500 13.66 -11.18 14.29
C ILE A 500 15.11 -11.00 13.82
N TYR A 501 15.53 -9.75 13.58
CA TYR A 501 16.82 -9.43 12.95
C TYR A 501 17.88 -8.91 13.92
N GLY A 502 17.51 -8.50 15.13
CA GLY A 502 18.43 -7.93 16.11
C GLY A 502 19.49 -8.92 16.57
N THR A 503 20.71 -8.43 16.76
CA THR A 503 21.81 -9.22 17.29
C THR A 503 21.79 -9.24 18.83
N PRO A 504 22.50 -10.18 19.47
CA PRO A 504 22.77 -10.09 20.91
C PRO A 504 23.42 -8.75 21.31
N HIS A 505 24.22 -8.15 20.42
CA HIS A 505 24.81 -6.83 20.64
C HIS A 505 23.74 -5.73 20.74
N PHE A 506 22.77 -5.69 19.82
CA PHE A 506 21.64 -4.76 19.88
C PHE A 506 20.88 -4.88 21.21
N HIS A 507 20.50 -6.10 21.61
CA HIS A 507 19.73 -6.29 22.85
C HIS A 507 20.52 -5.90 24.11
N ALA A 508 21.83 -6.17 24.12
CA ALA A 508 22.72 -5.71 25.20
C ALA A 508 22.79 -4.17 25.26
N MET A 509 22.89 -3.51 24.09
CA MET A 509 22.92 -2.05 24.00
C MET A 509 21.58 -1.40 24.38
N ARG A 510 20.45 -1.95 23.94
CA ARG A 510 19.10 -1.49 24.37
C ARG A 510 18.96 -1.46 25.88
N LYS A 511 19.37 -2.53 26.56
CA LYS A 511 19.36 -2.62 28.02
C LYS A 511 20.34 -1.64 28.67
N LYS A 512 21.58 -1.60 28.18
CA LYS A 512 22.65 -0.75 28.72
C LYS A 512 22.32 0.74 28.63
N MET A 513 21.74 1.16 27.50
CA MET A 513 21.42 2.55 27.20
C MET A 513 20.01 2.95 27.64
N ASN A 514 19.23 2.00 28.18
CA ASN A 514 17.84 2.18 28.57
C ASN A 514 16.97 2.80 27.47
N TRP A 515 17.10 2.28 26.25
CA TRP A 515 16.40 2.82 25.08
C TRP A 515 14.87 2.78 25.21
N ASP A 516 14.32 1.89 26.04
CA ASP A 516 12.87 1.84 26.32
C ASP A 516 12.35 3.08 27.07
N ALA A 517 13.23 3.90 27.67
CA ALA A 517 12.84 5.17 28.27
C ALA A 517 12.25 6.17 27.26
N ASP A 518 12.59 6.05 25.96
CA ASP A 518 12.04 6.93 24.93
C ASP A 518 10.54 6.68 24.72
N LEU A 519 10.09 5.41 24.82
CA LEU A 519 8.67 5.06 24.77
C LEU A 519 7.91 5.61 25.99
N GLU A 520 8.48 5.45 27.18
CA GLU A 520 7.88 5.97 28.41
C GLU A 520 7.83 7.51 28.41
N ALA A 521 8.86 8.17 27.88
CA ALA A 521 8.88 9.62 27.70
C ALA A 521 7.85 10.09 26.65
N HIS A 522 7.54 9.28 25.64
CA HIS A 522 6.42 9.55 24.73
C HIS A 522 5.08 9.45 25.46
N ARG A 523 4.85 8.34 26.18
CA ARG A 523 3.63 8.12 27.00
C ARG A 523 3.36 9.26 27.97
N ALA A 524 4.40 9.72 28.67
CA ALA A 524 4.28 10.81 29.63
C ALA A 524 3.93 12.17 28.99
N ARG A 525 4.17 12.36 27.70
CA ARG A 525 3.79 13.58 26.95
C ARG A 525 2.37 13.52 26.39
N THR A 526 1.80 12.32 26.27
CA THR A 526 0.46 12.08 25.70
C THR A 526 -0.66 11.95 26.74
N VAL A 527 -0.30 11.82 28.02
CA VAL A 527 -1.21 11.88 29.18
C VAL A 527 -1.37 13.33 29.62
#